data_AF-A0A7R9ULF6-F1
#
_entry.id   AF-A0A7R9ULF6-F1
#
_cell.length_a   1.000
_cell.length_b   1.000
_cell.length_c   1.000
_cell.angle_alpha   90.00
_cell.angle_beta   90.00
_cell.angle_gamma   90.00
#
_symmetry.space_group_name_H-M   'P 1'
#
loop_
_entity.id
_entity.type
_entity.pdbx_description
1 polymer ?
#
loop_
_entity_poly.entity_id
_entity_poly.type
_entity_poly.pdbx_seq_one_letter_code
_entity_poly.pdbx_strand_id
1 'polypeptide(L)'
;GERAAAEARVSLLDAELRRVGGRVAESDARDGERERAESAFQQRLRALLKREAEFSVALAKVTNSAGAVEAALTCLGCMRLLRGGAVRRGCGHALCGECAAGAAARADGGRSPSECAECGDASELVVLPMIDELAAKFGYQKQAMAALPPLGELGRADSLGSVGAAAAR
;
A
#
# COMPACT_ATOMS: atom_id res chain seq x y z
N GLY A 1 19.95 79.06 -20.54
CA GLY A 1 20.88 78.00 -20.10
C GLY A 1 20.25 77.13 -19.03
N GLU A 2 19.94 77.70 -17.86
CA GLU A 2 19.57 76.94 -16.67
C GLU A 2 18.21 76.24 -16.72
N ARG A 3 17.17 76.86 -17.31
CA ARG A 3 15.86 76.22 -17.47
C ARG A 3 15.93 74.94 -18.31
N ALA A 4 16.63 74.97 -19.45
CA ALA A 4 16.81 73.80 -20.31
C ALA A 4 17.60 72.69 -19.60
N ALA A 5 18.60 73.04 -18.77
CA ALA A 5 19.34 72.08 -17.98
C ALA A 5 18.48 71.45 -16.86
N ALA A 6 17.59 72.22 -16.24
CA ALA A 6 16.64 71.73 -15.26
C ALA A 6 15.60 70.77 -15.89
N GLU A 7 15.04 71.13 -17.05
CA GLU A 7 14.11 70.27 -17.80
C GLU A 7 14.77 68.95 -18.25
N ALA A 8 16.02 68.99 -18.71
CA ALA A 8 16.77 67.79 -19.05
C ALA A 8 17.01 66.87 -17.83
N ARG A 9 17.28 67.46 -16.65
CA ARG A 9 17.43 66.70 -15.39
C ARG A 9 16.11 66.05 -14.95
N VAL A 10 14.99 66.77 -15.07
CA VAL A 10 13.66 66.22 -14.75
C VAL A 10 13.32 65.06 -15.70
N SER A 11 13.56 65.22 -17.00
CA SER A 11 13.34 64.15 -17.99
C SER A 11 14.18 62.90 -17.72
N LEU A 12 15.44 63.07 -17.29
CA LEU A 12 16.31 61.96 -16.88
C LEU A 12 15.77 61.24 -15.64
N LEU A 13 15.35 62.00 -14.61
CA LEU A 13 14.75 61.44 -13.41
C LEU A 13 13.46 60.67 -13.72
N ASP A 14 12.59 61.21 -14.58
CA ASP A 14 11.36 60.54 -15.02
C ASP A 14 11.63 59.24 -15.80
N ALA A 15 12.67 59.23 -16.63
CA ALA A 15 13.09 58.03 -17.35
C ALA A 15 13.69 56.96 -16.41
N GLU A 16 14.35 57.40 -15.33
CA GLU A 16 14.91 56.51 -14.31
C GLU A 16 13.83 55.95 -13.37
N LEU A 17 12.88 56.77 -12.94
CA LEU A 17 11.68 56.36 -12.20
C LEU A 17 10.88 55.31 -12.97
N ARG A 18 10.66 55.52 -14.28
CA ARG A 18 10.00 54.52 -15.13
C ARG A 18 10.78 53.20 -15.22
N ARG A 19 12.11 53.26 -15.33
CA ARG A 19 12.97 52.06 -15.35
C ARG A 19 13.01 51.32 -14.02
N VAL A 20 13.01 52.04 -12.90
CA VAL A 20 12.95 51.42 -11.56
C VAL A 20 11.57 50.81 -11.32
N GLY A 21 10.49 51.54 -11.63
CA GLY A 21 9.13 51.03 -11.52
C GLY A 21 8.88 49.77 -12.35
N GLY A 22 9.41 49.70 -13.58
CA GLY A 22 9.35 48.49 -14.39
C GLY A 22 10.08 47.29 -13.77
N ARG A 23 11.26 47.51 -13.18
CA ARG A 23 12.02 46.45 -12.49
C ARG A 23 11.32 45.94 -11.23
N VAL A 24 10.66 46.83 -10.47
CA VAL A 24 9.86 46.45 -9.30
C VAL A 24 8.66 45.62 -9.74
N ALA A 25 7.91 46.06 -10.74
CA ALA A 25 6.76 45.31 -11.26
C ALA A 25 7.15 43.92 -11.80
N GLU A 26 8.31 43.80 -12.45
CA GLU A 26 8.84 42.51 -12.93
C GLU A 26 9.28 41.60 -11.77
N SER A 27 9.87 42.16 -10.71
CA SER A 27 10.19 41.42 -9.48
C SER A 27 8.93 40.91 -8.79
N ASP A 28 7.93 41.77 -8.60
CA ASP A 28 6.66 41.41 -7.95
C ASP A 28 5.92 40.32 -8.76
N ALA A 29 5.97 40.40 -10.09
CA ALA A 29 5.39 39.36 -10.96
C ALA A 29 6.08 38.01 -10.78
N ARG A 30 7.42 37.98 -10.70
CA ARG A 30 8.20 36.75 -10.47
C ARG A 30 7.94 36.15 -9.10
N ASP A 31 7.88 36.98 -8.07
CA ASP A 31 7.59 36.52 -6.71
C ASP A 31 6.16 35.95 -6.61
N GLY A 32 5.18 36.60 -7.24
CA GLY A 32 3.81 36.10 -7.31
C GLY A 32 3.65 34.82 -8.15
N GLU A 33 4.48 34.59 -9.16
CA GLU A 33 4.55 33.31 -9.88
C GLU A 33 5.17 32.20 -9.02
N ARG A 34 6.24 32.52 -8.30
CA ARG A 34 6.91 31.59 -7.39
C ARG A 34 6.00 31.14 -6.26
N GLU A 35 5.28 32.06 -5.64
CA GLU A 35 4.33 31.74 -4.56
C GLU A 35 3.17 30.84 -5.08
N ARG A 36 2.65 31.12 -6.29
CA ARG A 36 1.64 30.28 -6.93
C ARG A 36 2.17 28.87 -7.22
N ALA A 37 3.40 28.76 -7.72
CA ALA A 37 4.04 27.47 -7.97
C ALA A 37 4.26 26.68 -6.67
N GLU A 38 4.73 27.34 -5.62
CA GLU A 38 4.93 26.73 -4.30
C GLU A 38 3.62 26.26 -3.69
N SER A 39 2.56 27.09 -3.73
CA SER A 39 1.23 26.73 -3.26
C SER A 39 0.66 25.53 -4.04
N ALA A 40 0.80 25.52 -5.37
CA ALA A 40 0.37 24.40 -6.20
C ALA A 40 1.14 23.11 -5.88
N PHE A 41 2.45 23.20 -5.65
CA PHE A 41 3.27 22.06 -5.24
C PHE A 41 2.84 21.53 -3.87
N GLN A 42 2.67 22.40 -2.88
CA GLN A 42 2.22 22.02 -1.53
C GLN A 42 0.85 21.34 -1.55
N GLN A 43 -0.08 21.84 -2.37
CA GLN A 43 -1.40 21.22 -2.54
C GLN A 43 -1.28 19.80 -3.13
N ARG A 44 -0.45 19.61 -4.17
CA ARG A 44 -0.20 18.29 -4.76
C ARG A 44 0.44 17.33 -3.77
N LEU A 45 1.44 17.80 -3.01
CA LEU A 45 2.11 17.00 -1.99
C LEU A 45 1.12 16.54 -0.91
N ARG A 46 0.28 17.43 -0.38
CA ARG A 46 -0.77 17.06 0.58
C ARG A 46 -1.76 16.05 0.01
N ALA A 47 -2.16 16.21 -1.24
CA ALA A 47 -3.05 15.26 -1.90
C ALA A 47 -2.41 13.87 -2.06
N LEU A 48 -1.12 13.81 -2.37
CA LEU A 48 -0.37 12.55 -2.45
C LEU A 48 -0.25 11.88 -1.08
N LEU A 49 0.17 12.63 -0.05
CA LEU A 49 0.28 12.11 1.33
C LEU A 49 -1.05 11.59 1.86
N LYS A 50 -2.16 12.28 1.54
CA LYS A 50 -3.50 11.81 1.88
C LYS A 50 -3.83 10.48 1.21
N ARG A 51 -3.58 10.36 -0.11
CA ARG A 51 -3.83 9.11 -0.86
C ARG A 51 -2.96 7.96 -0.35
N GLU A 52 -1.71 8.24 0.00
CA GLU A 52 -0.79 7.26 0.58
C GLU A 52 -1.32 6.74 1.93
N ALA A 53 -1.79 7.64 2.80
CA ALA A 53 -2.39 7.25 4.07
C ALA A 53 -3.67 6.41 3.87
N GLU A 54 -4.55 6.80 2.94
CA GLU A 54 -5.76 6.04 2.59
C GLU A 54 -5.42 4.64 2.05
N PHE A 55 -4.42 4.54 1.18
CA PHE A 55 -3.95 3.27 0.62
C PHE A 55 -3.32 2.37 1.68
N SER A 56 -2.51 2.92 2.59
CA SER A 56 -1.93 2.21 3.72
C SER A 56 -3.00 1.60 4.63
N VAL A 57 -4.05 2.37 4.95
CA VAL A 57 -5.19 1.88 5.74
C VAL A 57 -5.96 0.78 5.00
N ALA A 58 -6.17 0.92 3.69
CA ALA A 58 -6.85 -0.09 2.89
C ALA A 58 -6.06 -1.40 2.84
N LEU A 59 -4.74 -1.33 2.62
CA LEU A 59 -3.87 -2.50 2.65
C LEU A 59 -3.87 -3.18 4.01
N ALA A 60 -3.77 -2.43 5.11
CA ALA A 60 -3.86 -3.00 6.45
C ALA A 60 -5.18 -3.78 6.66
N LYS A 61 -6.31 -3.25 6.20
CA LYS A 61 -7.61 -3.95 6.27
C LYS A 61 -7.62 -5.25 5.45
N VAL A 62 -7.06 -5.22 4.23
CA VAL A 62 -6.96 -6.41 3.38
C VAL A 62 -6.06 -7.46 4.02
N THR A 63 -4.90 -7.07 4.54
CA THR A 63 -3.96 -7.99 5.22
C THR A 63 -4.57 -8.61 6.46
N ASN A 64 -5.28 -7.83 7.29
CA ASN A 64 -5.96 -8.36 8.46
C ASN A 64 -7.09 -9.34 8.07
N SER A 65 -7.83 -9.01 7.01
CA SER A 65 -8.88 -9.90 6.49
C SER A 65 -8.29 -11.19 5.92
N ALA A 66 -7.14 -11.11 5.25
CA ALA A 66 -6.41 -12.27 4.75
C ALA A 66 -5.95 -13.19 5.88
N GLY A 67 -5.52 -12.64 7.03
CA GLY A 67 -5.19 -13.43 8.22
C GLY A 67 -6.37 -14.24 8.77
N ALA A 68 -7.58 -13.66 8.77
CA ALA A 68 -8.80 -14.38 9.18
C ALA A 68 -9.15 -15.51 8.19
N VAL A 69 -9.00 -15.26 6.88
CA VAL A 69 -9.20 -16.28 5.84
C VAL A 69 -8.15 -17.39 5.95
N GLU A 70 -6.90 -17.06 6.27
CA GLU A 70 -5.84 -18.05 6.48
C GLU A 70 -6.23 -19.04 7.57
N ALA A 71 -6.73 -18.56 8.70
CA ALA A 71 -7.17 -19.42 9.80
C ALA A 71 -8.27 -20.41 9.35
N ALA A 72 -9.21 -19.97 8.51
CA ALA A 72 -10.27 -20.82 7.97
C ALA A 72 -9.78 -21.85 6.93
N LEU A 73 -8.65 -21.59 6.27
CA LEU A 73 -8.04 -22.45 5.26
C LEU A 73 -6.82 -23.21 5.76
N THR A 74 -6.59 -23.22 7.08
CA THR A 74 -5.44 -23.89 7.71
C THR A 74 -5.84 -25.26 8.25
N CYS A 75 -5.03 -26.27 7.92
CA CYS A 75 -5.13 -27.60 8.49
C CYS A 75 -4.78 -27.56 9.96
N LEU A 76 -5.68 -28.04 10.81
CA LEU A 76 -5.50 -28.07 12.26
C LEU A 76 -4.39 -29.03 12.70
N GLY A 77 -4.13 -30.09 11.92
CA GLY A 77 -3.12 -31.09 12.25
C GLY A 77 -1.68 -30.68 11.96
N CYS A 78 -1.45 -29.86 10.92
CA CYS A 78 -0.08 -29.45 10.53
C CYS A 78 0.13 -27.93 10.42
N MET A 79 -0.91 -27.13 10.69
CA MET A 79 -0.88 -25.66 10.64
C MET A 79 -0.42 -25.09 9.28
N ARG A 80 -0.63 -25.84 8.19
CA ARG A 80 -0.38 -25.42 6.81
C ARG A 80 -1.71 -25.23 6.06
N LEU A 81 -1.69 -24.50 4.95
CA LEU A 81 -2.85 -24.39 4.06
C LEU A 81 -3.35 -25.78 3.63
N LEU A 82 -4.67 -25.93 3.58
CA LEU A 82 -5.34 -27.17 3.23
C LEU A 82 -4.96 -27.65 1.81
N ARG A 83 -4.76 -28.96 1.69
CA ARG A 83 -4.55 -29.71 0.44
C ARG A 83 -5.28 -31.05 0.57
N GLY A 84 -6.16 -31.39 -0.35
CA GLY A 84 -7.12 -32.47 -0.19
C GLY A 84 -8.02 -32.28 1.03
N GLY A 85 -8.49 -31.05 1.28
CA GLY A 85 -9.09 -30.70 2.57
C GLY A 85 -10.39 -31.47 2.89
N ALA A 86 -10.50 -31.89 4.15
CA ALA A 86 -11.68 -32.52 4.72
C ALA A 86 -12.10 -31.78 5.99
N VAL A 87 -13.41 -31.75 6.26
CA VAL A 87 -13.99 -31.08 7.42
C VAL A 87 -14.79 -32.07 8.25
N ARG A 88 -14.64 -32.00 9.57
CA ARG A 88 -15.43 -32.81 10.50
C ARG A 88 -16.86 -32.30 10.60
N ARG A 89 -17.83 -33.17 10.34
CA ARG A 89 -19.27 -32.87 10.47
C ARG A 89 -19.61 -32.68 11.95
N GLY A 90 -20.16 -31.51 12.31
CA GLY A 90 -20.50 -31.17 13.70
C GLY A 90 -19.63 -30.04 14.23
N CYS A 91 -18.34 -30.30 14.46
CA CYS A 91 -17.42 -29.30 15.01
C CYS A 91 -16.77 -28.39 13.96
N GLY A 92 -16.77 -28.77 12.68
CA GLY A 92 -16.24 -27.92 11.59
C GLY A 92 -14.71 -27.86 11.50
N HIS A 93 -13.97 -28.61 12.32
CA HIS A 93 -12.52 -28.66 12.26
C HIS A 93 -12.03 -29.24 10.92
N ALA A 94 -11.10 -28.52 10.27
CA ALA A 94 -10.56 -28.87 8.96
C ALA A 94 -9.18 -29.54 9.04
N LEU A 95 -8.97 -30.55 8.21
CA LEU A 95 -7.72 -31.30 8.08
C LEU A 95 -7.34 -31.40 6.60
N CYS A 96 -6.04 -31.37 6.28
CA CYS A 96 -5.57 -31.75 4.95
C CYS A 96 -5.70 -33.27 4.76
N GLY A 97 -5.68 -33.73 3.52
CA GLY A 97 -5.86 -35.15 3.18
C GLY A 97 -4.85 -36.06 3.88
N GLU A 98 -3.60 -35.63 4.01
CA GLU A 98 -2.55 -36.34 4.75
C GLU A 98 -2.89 -36.48 6.24
N CYS A 99 -3.30 -35.39 6.90
CA CYS A 99 -3.67 -35.41 8.31
C CYS A 99 -4.95 -36.19 8.56
N ALA A 100 -5.92 -36.12 7.63
CA ALA A 100 -7.16 -36.90 7.69
C ALA A 100 -6.87 -38.41 7.57
N ALA A 101 -6.05 -38.82 6.59
CA ALA A 101 -5.63 -40.21 6.42
C ALA A 101 -4.82 -40.71 7.64
N GLY A 102 -3.91 -39.88 8.15
CA GLY A 102 -3.12 -40.19 9.35
C GLY A 102 -3.97 -40.34 10.61
N ALA A 103 -5.04 -39.55 10.76
CA ALA A 103 -6.00 -39.70 11.86
C ALA A 103 -6.79 -41.02 11.74
N ALA A 104 -7.22 -41.37 10.52
CA ALA A 104 -7.93 -42.63 10.28
C ALA A 104 -7.06 -43.86 10.58
N ALA A 105 -5.78 -43.84 10.19
CA ALA A 105 -4.84 -44.94 10.42
C ALA A 105 -4.48 -45.15 11.91
N ARG A 106 -4.59 -44.12 12.76
CA ARG A 106 -4.26 -44.21 14.20
C ARG A 106 -5.41 -44.75 15.06
N ALA A 107 -6.58 -44.97 14.46
CA ALA A 107 -7.77 -45.44 15.17
C ALA A 107 -7.65 -46.89 15.69
N ASP A 108 -6.66 -47.65 15.24
CA ASP A 108 -6.37 -49.01 15.72
C ASP A 108 -5.96 -49.06 17.21
N GLY A 109 -5.68 -47.91 17.84
CA GLY A 109 -5.34 -47.79 19.27
C GLY A 109 -6.52 -47.60 20.23
N GLY A 110 -7.77 -47.83 19.81
CA GLY A 110 -8.96 -47.79 20.68
C GLY A 110 -9.70 -46.45 20.75
N ARG A 111 -9.28 -45.45 19.96
CA ARG A 111 -10.06 -44.23 19.72
C ARG A 111 -10.71 -44.34 18.36
N SER A 112 -12.05 -44.24 18.28
CA SER A 112 -12.73 -44.38 17.00
C SER A 112 -12.26 -43.29 16.03
N PRO A 113 -12.07 -43.60 14.73
CA PRO A 113 -11.61 -42.61 13.74
C PRO A 113 -12.55 -41.40 13.60
N SER A 114 -13.77 -41.55 14.12
CA SER A 114 -14.79 -40.52 14.23
C SER A 114 -14.48 -39.45 15.27
N GLU A 115 -13.67 -39.64 16.30
CA GLU A 115 -13.50 -38.59 17.33
C GLU A 115 -12.56 -37.47 16.87
N CYS A 116 -13.00 -36.22 17.06
CA CYS A 116 -12.17 -35.05 16.83
C CYS A 116 -11.10 -34.93 17.91
N ALA A 117 -9.83 -34.78 17.53
CA ALA A 117 -8.74 -34.66 18.48
C ALA A 117 -8.83 -33.40 19.38
N GLU A 118 -9.47 -32.34 18.90
CA GLU A 118 -9.53 -31.05 19.61
C GLU A 118 -10.72 -30.94 20.56
N CYS A 119 -11.91 -31.39 20.14
CA CYS A 119 -13.13 -31.25 20.94
C CYS A 119 -13.67 -32.57 21.51
N GLY A 120 -13.15 -33.73 21.06
CA GLY A 120 -13.63 -35.05 21.46
C GLY A 120 -14.91 -35.50 20.76
N ASP A 121 -15.54 -34.66 19.93
CA ASP A 121 -16.81 -34.99 19.29
C ASP A 121 -16.66 -36.07 18.20
N ALA A 122 -17.50 -37.10 18.29
CA ALA A 122 -17.67 -38.09 17.23
C ALA A 122 -18.28 -37.41 15.99
N SER A 123 -17.47 -37.31 14.94
CA SER A 123 -17.73 -36.57 13.72
C SER A 123 -17.14 -37.29 12.51
N GLU A 124 -17.96 -37.46 11.49
CA GLU A 124 -17.52 -37.97 10.18
C GLU A 124 -16.70 -36.91 9.45
N LEU A 125 -15.65 -37.33 8.74
CA LEU A 125 -14.89 -36.44 7.84
C LEU A 125 -15.56 -36.37 6.47
N VAL A 126 -15.90 -35.16 6.05
CA VAL A 126 -16.44 -34.87 4.72
C VAL A 126 -15.34 -34.23 3.89
N VAL A 127 -14.95 -34.87 2.80
CA VAL A 127 -13.99 -34.30 1.84
C VAL A 127 -14.68 -33.17 1.06
N LEU A 128 -14.02 -32.03 0.94
CA LEU A 128 -14.55 -30.86 0.24
C LEU A 128 -13.63 -30.49 -0.94
N PRO A 129 -13.86 -30.99 -2.15
CA PRO A 129 -12.95 -30.80 -3.29
C PRO A 129 -12.67 -29.32 -3.63
N MET A 130 -13.65 -28.44 -3.42
CA MET A 130 -13.51 -27.00 -3.71
C MET A 130 -12.55 -26.28 -2.75
N ILE A 131 -12.26 -26.85 -1.57
CA ILE A 131 -11.41 -26.19 -0.57
C ILE A 131 -9.96 -26.07 -1.04
N ASP A 132 -9.52 -26.98 -1.91
CA ASP A 132 -8.19 -26.98 -2.49
C ASP A 132 -8.01 -25.82 -3.47
N GLU A 133 -9.03 -25.56 -4.29
CA GLU A 133 -9.02 -24.42 -5.20
C GLU A 133 -9.00 -23.09 -4.42
N LEU A 134 -9.76 -23.01 -3.33
CA LEU A 134 -9.77 -21.83 -2.45
C LEU A 134 -8.42 -21.65 -1.75
N ALA A 135 -7.85 -22.72 -1.20
CA ALA A 135 -6.53 -22.68 -0.55
C ALA A 135 -5.42 -22.32 -1.54
N ALA A 136 -5.49 -22.80 -2.78
CA ALA A 136 -4.54 -22.44 -3.84
C ALA A 136 -4.65 -20.97 -4.25
N LYS A 137 -5.88 -20.46 -4.48
CA LYS A 137 -6.12 -19.04 -4.77
C LYS A 137 -5.64 -18.15 -3.62
N PHE A 138 -5.93 -18.53 -2.38
CA PHE A 138 -5.45 -17.83 -1.20
C PHE A 138 -3.93 -17.85 -1.09
N GLY A 139 -3.29 -18.99 -1.35
CA GLY A 139 -1.83 -19.11 -1.39
C GLY A 139 -1.19 -18.19 -2.41
N TYR A 140 -1.76 -18.10 -3.62
CA TYR A 140 -1.32 -17.14 -4.64
C TYR A 140 -1.49 -15.68 -4.18
N GLN A 141 -2.65 -15.33 -3.61
CA GLN A 141 -2.91 -14.00 -3.07
C GLN A 141 -1.90 -13.61 -1.98
N LYS A 142 -1.61 -14.54 -1.05
CA LYS A 142 -0.63 -14.33 0.01
C LYS A 142 0.79 -14.09 -0.54
N GLN A 143 1.20 -14.86 -1.56
CA GLN A 143 2.48 -14.67 -2.24
C GLN A 143 2.54 -13.31 -2.96
N ALA A 144 1.48 -12.95 -3.68
CA ALA A 144 1.40 -11.66 -4.38
C ALA A 144 1.48 -10.49 -3.41
N MET A 145 0.83 -10.57 -2.25
CA MET A 145 0.90 -9.54 -1.20
C MET A 145 2.28 -9.47 -0.54
N ALA A 146 2.94 -10.62 -0.31
CA ALA A 146 4.28 -10.66 0.27
C ALA A 146 5.37 -10.11 -0.68
N ALA A 147 5.11 -10.10 -1.99
CA ALA A 147 6.00 -9.52 -2.99
C ALA A 147 5.90 -7.99 -3.08
N LEU A 148 4.92 -7.36 -2.41
CA LEU A 148 4.83 -5.91 -2.37
C LEU A 148 5.92 -5.34 -1.44
N PRO A 149 6.62 -4.28 -1.84
CA PRO A 149 7.61 -3.64 -0.98
C PRO A 149 6.94 -3.09 0.30
N PRO A 150 7.66 -3.02 1.42
CA PRO A 150 7.16 -2.39 2.63
C PRO A 150 6.72 -0.96 2.33
N LEU A 151 5.56 -0.54 2.85
CA LEU A 151 5.00 0.79 2.58
C LEU A 151 5.98 1.93 2.92
N GLY A 152 6.88 1.73 3.88
CA GLY A 152 7.92 2.70 4.25
C GLY A 152 9.12 2.80 3.28
N GLU A 153 9.25 1.88 2.32
CA GLU A 153 10.37 1.83 1.37
C GLU A 153 10.00 2.37 -0.02
N LEU A 154 8.70 2.47 -0.33
CA LEU A 154 8.21 3.06 -1.58
C LEU A 154 8.59 4.55 -1.73
N GLY A 155 8.87 5.25 -0.62
CA GLY A 155 9.36 6.63 -0.61
C GLY A 155 10.90 6.79 -0.62
N ARG A 156 11.66 5.69 -0.51
CA ARG A 156 13.14 5.71 -0.48
C ARG A 156 13.80 5.24 -1.77
N ALA A 157 13.04 4.84 -2.78
CA ALA A 157 13.62 4.56 -4.09
C ALA A 157 14.24 5.86 -4.66
N ASP A 158 15.57 5.93 -4.60
CA ASP A 158 16.54 6.98 -4.96
C ASP A 158 16.38 7.65 -6.35
N SER A 159 15.16 8.01 -6.74
CA SER A 159 14.82 8.44 -8.11
C SER A 159 14.66 9.96 -8.29
N LEU A 160 14.98 10.77 -7.27
CA LEU A 160 15.21 12.21 -7.47
C LEU A 160 16.66 12.55 -7.83
N GLY A 161 17.54 11.56 -7.92
CA GLY A 161 18.88 11.72 -8.49
C GLY A 161 18.86 11.72 -10.02
N SER A 162 18.47 12.84 -10.66
CA SER A 162 19.00 13.24 -12.00
C SER A 162 18.29 14.43 -12.67
N VAL A 163 17.12 14.87 -12.20
CA VAL A 163 16.36 15.88 -12.97
C VAL A 163 16.91 17.32 -12.86
N GLY A 164 17.93 17.56 -12.03
CA GLY A 164 18.47 18.91 -11.76
C GLY A 164 19.70 19.33 -12.59
N ALA A 165 20.32 18.47 -13.40
CA ALA A 165 21.61 18.79 -14.05
C ALA A 165 21.50 19.36 -15.47
N ALA A 166 20.30 19.52 -16.04
CA ALA A 166 20.12 19.90 -17.45
C ALA A 166 19.72 21.37 -17.71
N ALA A 167 19.57 22.22 -16.68
CA ALA A 167 19.13 23.61 -16.84
C ALA A 167 20.27 24.65 -16.76
N ALA A 168 21.54 24.23 -16.81
CA ALA A 168 22.69 25.13 -16.77
C ALA A 168 23.74 24.75 -17.82
N ARG A 169 23.38 24.78 -19.10
CA ARG A 169 24.31 24.94 -20.23
C ARG A 169 23.65 25.72 -21.35
#